data_AF-A0A974UTZ5-F1
#
_entry.id   AF-A0A974UTZ5-F1
#
_cell.length_a   1.000
_cell.length_b   1.000
_cell.length_c   1.000
_cell.angle_alpha   90.00
_cell.angle_beta   90.00
_cell.angle_gamma   90.00
#
_symmetry.space_group_name_H-M   'P 1'
#
loop_
_entity.id
_entity.type
_entity.pdbx_description
1 polymer ?
#
loop_
_entity_poly.entity_id
_entity_poly.type
_entity_poly.pdbx_seq_one_letter_code
_entity_poly.pdbx_strand_id
1 'polypeptide(L)'
;MDTRDRAAVEPAYETALLRELELITDAIPADDLSIRWDTAVEFGMIPDLCGWFLDLLTRVGDAVPSDVELGYHLCHGDSGHEHFVEPKDTSHPVAVANALAARLSRPLGWLHLPVPPGRTDVEYFEPLRTLALPPATELYLGLIHSTDGAAGATGRITAALSAVDSSGVATECGFGHRAPATVPALLALHAVVADL
;
A
#
# COMPACT_ATOMS: atom_id res chain seq x y z
N MET A 1 9.57 -18.65 8.09
CA MET A 1 8.40 -19.50 8.40
C MET A 1 8.64 -20.88 7.77
N ASP A 2 8.53 -21.97 8.55
CA ASP A 2 8.57 -23.32 7.97
C ASP A 2 7.39 -23.45 7.00
N THR A 3 7.64 -23.91 5.77
CA THR A 3 6.62 -24.17 4.75
C THR A 3 5.48 -25.08 5.26
N ARG A 4 5.78 -25.95 6.23
CA ARG A 4 4.80 -26.86 6.85
C ARG A 4 3.79 -26.13 7.74
N ASP A 5 4.25 -25.17 8.54
CA ASP A 5 3.37 -24.41 9.43
C ASP A 5 2.42 -23.53 8.62
N ARG A 6 2.92 -22.88 7.56
CA ARG A 6 2.09 -22.11 6.63
C ARG A 6 1.02 -22.99 5.99
N ALA A 7 1.40 -24.14 5.42
CA ALA A 7 0.45 -25.03 4.76
C ALA A 7 -0.64 -25.56 5.71
N ALA A 8 -0.36 -25.63 7.02
CA ALA A 8 -1.33 -26.04 8.02
C ALA A 8 -2.30 -24.91 8.43
N VAL A 9 -1.88 -23.63 8.35
CA VAL A 9 -2.64 -22.47 8.85
C VAL A 9 -3.31 -21.67 7.73
N GLU A 10 -2.63 -21.46 6.60
CA GLU A 10 -3.09 -20.62 5.49
C GLU A 10 -4.51 -20.96 5.01
N PRO A 11 -4.89 -22.23 4.79
CA PRO A 11 -6.24 -22.55 4.31
C PRO A 11 -7.35 -22.11 5.28
N ALA A 12 -7.13 -22.29 6.59
CA ALA A 12 -8.10 -21.89 7.60
C ALA A 12 -8.18 -20.36 7.74
N TYR A 13 -7.02 -19.70 7.67
CA TYR A 13 -6.94 -18.23 7.69
C TYR A 13 -7.62 -17.62 6.45
N GLU A 14 -7.31 -18.11 5.25
CA GLU A 14 -7.91 -17.64 4.00
C GLU A 14 -9.44 -17.86 4.00
N THR A 15 -9.92 -19.02 4.47
CA THR A 15 -11.36 -19.27 4.59
C THR A 15 -12.05 -18.25 5.52
N ALA A 16 -11.44 -17.94 6.66
CA ALA A 16 -11.99 -16.96 7.58
C ALA A 16 -11.96 -15.54 6.98
N LEU A 17 -10.86 -15.17 6.31
CA LEU A 17 -10.70 -13.89 5.65
C LEU A 17 -11.76 -13.66 4.56
N LEU A 18 -11.99 -14.68 3.72
CA LEU A 18 -12.98 -14.61 2.64
C LEU A 18 -14.41 -14.56 3.18
N ARG A 19 -14.69 -15.23 4.30
CA ARG A 19 -15.99 -15.10 4.97
C ARG A 19 -16.24 -13.69 5.48
N GLU A 20 -15.24 -13.02 6.04
CA GLU A 20 -15.39 -11.62 6.47
C GLU A 20 -15.59 -10.68 5.27
N LEU A 21 -14.89 -10.93 4.16
CA LEU A 21 -15.11 -10.22 2.91
C LEU A 21 -16.58 -10.35 2.45
N GLU A 22 -17.12 -11.56 2.41
CA GLU A 22 -18.53 -11.81 2.06
C GLU A 22 -19.48 -11.02 2.97
N LEU A 23 -19.26 -11.07 4.30
CA LEU A 23 -20.10 -10.34 5.27
C LEU A 23 -20.06 -8.83 5.06
N ILE A 24 -18.90 -8.26 4.70
CA ILE A 24 -18.75 -6.84 4.42
C ILE A 24 -19.48 -6.48 3.12
N THR A 25 -19.28 -7.25 2.06
CA THR A 25 -19.88 -6.99 0.74
C THR A 25 -21.39 -7.22 0.71
N ASP A 26 -21.92 -8.08 1.58
CA ASP A 26 -23.37 -8.26 1.75
C ASP A 26 -24.02 -7.09 2.52
N ALA A 27 -23.25 -6.40 3.37
CA ALA A 27 -23.75 -5.38 4.28
C ALA A 27 -23.65 -3.95 3.72
N ILE A 28 -22.71 -3.69 2.82
CA ILE A 28 -22.40 -2.35 2.30
C ILE A 28 -22.58 -2.34 0.77
N PRO A 29 -23.37 -1.40 0.21
CA PRO A 29 -23.50 -1.24 -1.24
C PRO A 29 -22.13 -1.07 -1.92
N ALA A 30 -21.98 -1.66 -3.11
CA ALA A 30 -20.70 -1.67 -3.82
C ALA A 30 -20.19 -0.27 -4.18
N ASP A 31 -21.08 0.68 -4.43
CA ASP A 31 -20.78 2.08 -4.72
C ASP A 31 -20.37 2.90 -3.48
N ASP A 32 -20.59 2.37 -2.28
CA ASP A 32 -20.18 2.94 -1.00
C ASP A 32 -18.98 2.19 -0.36
N LEU A 33 -18.38 1.22 -1.08
CA LEU A 33 -17.38 0.29 -0.53
C LEU A 33 -16.08 0.23 -1.36
N SER A 34 -14.96 0.33 -0.66
CA SER A 34 -13.63 -0.02 -1.16
C SER A 34 -12.97 -1.03 -0.22
N ILE A 35 -12.44 -2.11 -0.79
CA ILE A 35 -11.69 -3.14 -0.05
C ILE A 35 -10.19 -2.93 -0.27
N ARG A 36 -9.46 -2.89 0.85
CA ARG A 36 -8.01 -2.76 0.89
C ARG A 36 -7.38 -4.01 1.49
N TRP A 37 -6.38 -4.56 0.81
CA TRP A 37 -5.47 -5.55 1.40
C TRP A 37 -4.16 -4.89 1.84
N ASP A 38 -3.84 -5.03 3.13
CA ASP A 38 -2.61 -4.52 3.75
C ASP A 38 -1.54 -5.62 3.84
N THR A 39 -0.29 -5.32 3.49
CA THR A 39 0.79 -6.32 3.41
C THR A 39 1.99 -6.03 4.33
N ALA A 40 1.72 -5.34 5.45
CA ALA A 40 2.73 -4.84 6.38
C ALA A 40 3.70 -5.92 6.88
N VAL A 41 3.16 -7.07 7.28
CA VAL A 41 3.95 -8.17 7.87
C VAL A 41 4.78 -8.86 6.80
N GLU A 42 4.19 -9.11 5.63
CA GLU A 42 4.83 -9.83 4.54
C GLU A 42 6.01 -9.04 3.97
N PHE A 43 5.86 -7.74 3.76
CA PHE A 43 6.96 -6.87 3.34
C PHE A 43 8.05 -6.75 4.40
N GLY A 44 7.70 -6.80 5.69
CA GLY A 44 8.68 -6.83 6.78
C GLY A 44 9.44 -8.16 6.90
N MET A 45 8.85 -9.27 6.44
CA MET A 45 9.42 -10.63 6.59
C MET A 45 10.01 -11.19 5.30
N ILE A 46 9.60 -10.70 4.14
CA ILE A 46 9.88 -11.28 2.82
C ILE A 46 10.50 -10.17 1.95
N PRO A 47 11.83 -10.00 1.99
CA PRO A 47 12.49 -8.90 1.27
C PRO A 47 12.45 -9.07 -0.26
N ASP A 48 12.15 -10.27 -0.75
CA ASP A 48 12.11 -10.62 -2.17
C ASP A 48 10.71 -11.06 -2.60
N LEU A 49 10.40 -10.86 -3.87
CA LEU A 49 9.14 -11.30 -4.45
C LEU A 49 8.98 -12.82 -4.28
N CYS A 50 8.02 -13.24 -3.46
CA CYS A 50 7.79 -14.65 -3.19
C CYS A 50 6.52 -15.15 -3.88
N GLY A 51 6.63 -16.26 -4.62
CA GLY A 51 5.53 -16.79 -5.43
C GLY A 51 4.25 -17.06 -4.64
N TRP A 52 4.37 -17.73 -3.49
CA TRP A 52 3.18 -18.05 -2.68
C TRP A 52 2.48 -16.80 -2.12
N PHE A 53 3.24 -15.75 -1.80
CA PHE A 53 2.70 -14.49 -1.30
C PHE A 53 1.92 -13.77 -2.41
N LEU A 54 2.48 -13.70 -3.61
CA LEU A 54 1.77 -13.19 -4.78
C LEU A 54 0.53 -14.02 -5.12
N ASP A 55 0.62 -15.35 -5.00
CA ASP A 55 -0.51 -16.24 -5.28
C ASP A 55 -1.64 -15.97 -4.27
N LEU A 56 -1.32 -15.78 -2.98
CA LEU A 56 -2.30 -15.40 -1.96
C LEU A 56 -2.93 -14.03 -2.26
N LEU A 57 -2.11 -13.00 -2.51
CA LEU A 57 -2.62 -11.66 -2.82
C LEU A 57 -3.51 -11.62 -4.07
N THR A 58 -3.17 -12.42 -5.09
CA THR A 58 -3.99 -12.56 -6.30
C THR A 58 -5.32 -13.23 -5.97
N ARG A 59 -5.32 -14.34 -5.20
CA ARG A 59 -6.56 -15.05 -4.81
C ARG A 59 -7.50 -14.16 -4.00
N VAL A 60 -7.00 -13.47 -2.97
CA VAL A 60 -7.84 -12.60 -2.13
C VAL A 60 -8.26 -11.33 -2.86
N GLY A 61 -7.45 -10.84 -3.81
CA GLY A 61 -7.84 -9.77 -4.73
C GLY A 61 -9.01 -10.18 -5.61
N ASP A 62 -8.86 -11.29 -6.34
CA ASP A 62 -9.87 -11.82 -7.24
C ASP A 62 -11.17 -12.26 -6.53
N ALA A 63 -11.12 -12.51 -5.23
CA ALA A 63 -12.30 -12.81 -4.43
C ALA A 63 -13.19 -11.58 -4.14
N VAL A 64 -12.65 -10.36 -4.24
CA VAL A 64 -13.45 -9.14 -4.09
C VAL A 64 -14.41 -9.02 -5.30
N PRO A 65 -15.72 -8.75 -5.11
CA PRO A 65 -16.66 -8.57 -6.21
C PRO A 65 -16.22 -7.50 -7.21
N SER A 66 -16.45 -7.72 -8.50
CA SER A 66 -15.90 -6.86 -9.57
C SER A 66 -16.45 -5.42 -9.60
N ASP A 67 -17.61 -5.21 -8.98
CA ASP A 67 -18.27 -3.92 -8.81
C ASP A 67 -17.86 -3.18 -7.53
N VAL A 68 -17.18 -3.85 -6.60
CA VAL A 68 -16.57 -3.24 -5.41
C VAL A 68 -15.15 -2.81 -5.75
N GLU A 69 -14.75 -1.60 -5.36
CA GLU A 69 -13.39 -1.13 -5.61
C GLU A 69 -12.35 -1.93 -4.80
N LEU A 70 -11.24 -2.31 -5.45
CA LEU A 70 -10.12 -3.01 -4.82
C LEU A 70 -8.87 -2.14 -4.84
N GLY A 71 -8.17 -2.07 -3.72
CA GLY A 71 -6.81 -1.53 -3.67
C GLY A 71 -5.87 -2.30 -2.75
N TYR A 72 -4.58 -1.97 -2.88
CA TYR A 72 -3.52 -2.56 -2.04
C TYR A 72 -2.70 -1.48 -1.36
N HIS A 73 -2.33 -1.74 -0.11
CA HIS A 73 -1.36 -0.94 0.65
C HIS A 73 -0.08 -1.74 0.86
N LEU A 74 0.96 -1.40 0.08
CA LEU A 74 2.23 -2.14 0.05
C LEU A 74 3.22 -1.57 1.07
N CYS A 75 2.92 -1.77 2.34
CA CYS A 75 3.66 -1.21 3.47
C CYS A 75 4.68 -2.19 4.03
N HIS A 76 5.82 -1.69 4.55
CA HIS A 76 6.80 -2.48 5.32
C HIS A 76 6.48 -2.52 6.83
N GLY A 77 5.33 -1.96 7.24
CA GLY A 77 4.93 -1.79 8.62
C GLY A 77 5.64 -0.63 9.33
N ASP A 78 4.96 -0.07 10.34
CA ASP A 78 5.51 0.85 11.34
C ASP A 78 5.53 0.09 12.68
N SER A 79 6.71 -0.36 13.09
CA SER A 79 6.92 -1.06 14.37
C SER A 79 7.47 -0.11 15.43
N GLY A 80 6.79 1.01 15.66
CA GLY A 80 7.13 1.93 16.75
C GLY A 80 8.31 2.85 16.44
N HIS A 81 8.31 3.47 15.25
CA HIS A 81 9.34 4.40 14.78
C HIS A 81 10.71 3.78 14.39
N GLU A 82 10.82 2.45 14.31
CA GLU A 82 11.91 1.77 13.61
C GLU A 82 11.34 0.71 12.65
N HIS A 83 11.72 0.78 11.37
CA HIS A 83 11.42 -0.28 10.40
C HIS A 83 12.35 -1.48 10.68
N PHE A 84 11.84 -2.71 10.58
CA PHE A 84 12.64 -3.94 10.75
C PHE A 84 13.82 -3.98 9.74
N VAL A 85 13.63 -3.39 8.55
CA VAL A 85 14.63 -3.00 7.55
C VAL A 85 14.05 -1.80 6.79
N GLU A 86 14.76 -0.68 6.69
CA GLU A 86 14.33 0.41 5.79
C GLU A 86 14.53 0.01 4.32
N PRO A 87 13.52 0.17 3.45
CA PRO A 87 13.70 -0.09 2.04
C PRO A 87 14.75 0.85 1.45
N LYS A 88 15.70 0.28 0.72
CA LYS A 88 16.76 1.03 0.04
C LYS A 88 16.19 1.94 -1.06
N ASP A 89 15.19 1.44 -1.77
CA ASP A 89 14.51 2.09 -2.88
C ASP A 89 13.12 1.46 -3.07
N THR A 90 12.39 1.90 -4.09
CA THR A 90 11.03 1.44 -4.41
C THR A 90 10.97 0.14 -5.23
N SER A 91 12.08 -0.58 -5.44
CA SER A 91 12.11 -1.74 -6.35
C SER A 91 11.19 -2.88 -5.90
N HIS A 92 11.15 -3.18 -4.60
CA HIS A 92 10.32 -4.27 -4.07
C HIS A 92 8.81 -4.01 -4.25
N PRO A 93 8.25 -2.87 -3.78
CA PRO A 93 6.84 -2.57 -4.04
C PRO A 93 6.50 -2.49 -5.52
N VAL A 94 7.40 -1.99 -6.38
CA VAL A 94 7.19 -1.98 -7.84
C VAL A 94 7.09 -3.41 -8.40
N ALA A 95 7.96 -4.32 -7.97
CA ALA A 95 7.92 -5.71 -8.42
C ALA A 95 6.61 -6.41 -8.00
N VAL A 96 6.14 -6.18 -6.78
CA VAL A 96 4.86 -6.71 -6.28
C VAL A 96 3.69 -6.09 -7.06
N ALA A 97 3.65 -4.77 -7.22
CA ALA A 97 2.59 -4.06 -7.92
C ALA A 97 2.44 -4.52 -9.38
N ASN A 98 3.55 -4.61 -10.10
CA ASN A 98 3.56 -5.08 -11.49
C ASN A 98 3.10 -6.54 -11.60
N ALA A 99 3.50 -7.40 -10.66
CA ALA A 99 3.07 -8.79 -10.63
C ALA A 99 1.56 -8.91 -10.35
N LEU A 100 1.01 -8.11 -9.43
CA LEU A 100 -0.43 -8.08 -9.16
C LEU A 100 -1.21 -7.57 -10.37
N ALA A 101 -0.80 -6.44 -10.95
CA ALA A 101 -1.43 -5.87 -12.15
C ALA A 101 -1.49 -6.87 -13.31
N ALA A 102 -0.48 -7.73 -13.45
CA ALA A 102 -0.45 -8.75 -14.50
C ALA A 102 -1.24 -10.04 -14.18
N ARG A 103 -1.58 -10.28 -12.90
CA ARG A 103 -2.18 -11.55 -12.43
C ARG A 103 -3.66 -11.44 -12.08
N LEU A 104 -4.10 -10.28 -11.61
CA LEU A 104 -5.50 -10.05 -11.23
C LEU A 104 -6.42 -10.26 -12.44
N SER A 105 -7.52 -10.98 -12.23
CA SER A 105 -8.55 -11.20 -13.25
C SER A 105 -9.64 -10.11 -13.23
N ARG A 106 -9.51 -9.14 -12.33
CA ARG A 106 -10.41 -7.99 -12.12
C ARG A 106 -9.63 -6.67 -12.14
N PRO A 107 -10.30 -5.51 -12.30
CA PRO A 107 -9.65 -4.21 -12.18
C PRO A 107 -9.05 -3.98 -10.79
N LEU A 108 -7.84 -3.40 -10.80
CA LEU A 108 -7.21 -2.80 -9.62
C LEU A 108 -7.57 -1.31 -9.60
N GLY A 109 -8.30 -0.87 -8.59
CA GLY A 109 -8.76 0.52 -8.44
C GLY A 109 -7.63 1.45 -8.05
N TRP A 110 -6.95 1.19 -6.94
CA TRP A 110 -5.85 2.03 -6.49
C TRP A 110 -4.73 1.26 -5.78
N LEU A 111 -3.55 1.89 -5.73
CA LEU A 111 -2.37 1.39 -5.05
C LEU A 111 -1.81 2.46 -4.12
N HIS A 112 -1.51 2.12 -2.88
CA HIS A 112 -0.83 3.00 -1.94
C HIS A 112 0.58 2.51 -1.63
N LEU A 113 1.59 3.34 -1.94
CA LEU A 113 3.02 3.07 -1.68
C LEU A 113 3.58 3.99 -0.59
N PRO A 114 3.92 3.46 0.58
CA PRO A 114 4.54 4.23 1.67
C PRO A 114 5.95 4.69 1.33
N VAL A 115 6.29 5.90 1.78
CA VAL A 115 7.63 6.48 1.61
C VAL A 115 8.15 6.94 2.97
N PRO A 116 9.31 6.44 3.43
CA PRO A 116 9.91 6.86 4.69
C PRO A 116 10.19 8.37 4.75
N PRO A 117 10.21 8.97 5.95
CA PRO A 117 10.59 10.38 6.10
C PRO A 117 12.01 10.61 5.58
N GLY A 118 12.29 11.82 5.09
CA GLY A 118 13.62 12.19 4.60
C GLY A 118 14.01 11.70 3.19
N ARG A 119 13.22 10.81 2.54
CA ARG A 119 13.45 10.33 1.16
C ARG A 119 13.17 11.38 0.09
N THR A 120 14.06 12.37 0.01
CA THR A 120 14.05 13.43 -1.00
C THR A 120 15.05 13.18 -2.13
N ASP A 121 15.79 12.06 -2.04
CA ASP A 121 16.71 11.58 -3.06
C ASP A 121 15.95 10.94 -4.24
N VAL A 122 16.30 11.33 -5.47
CA VAL A 122 15.65 10.87 -6.71
C VAL A 122 15.89 9.38 -6.92
N GLU A 123 17.06 8.89 -6.52
CA GLU A 123 17.49 7.51 -6.68
C GLU A 123 16.56 6.51 -5.96
N TYR A 124 15.95 6.90 -4.83
CA TYR A 124 14.95 6.09 -4.14
C TYR A 124 13.72 5.79 -5.01
N PHE A 125 13.32 6.76 -5.83
CA PHE A 125 12.11 6.71 -6.67
C PHE A 125 12.38 6.18 -8.07
N GLU A 126 13.64 6.09 -8.52
CA GLU A 126 14.00 5.66 -9.88
C GLU A 126 13.33 4.33 -10.31
N PRO A 127 13.18 3.30 -9.46
CA PRO A 127 12.46 2.08 -9.83
C PRO A 127 11.00 2.29 -10.27
N LEU A 128 10.32 3.35 -9.78
CA LEU A 128 8.93 3.66 -10.15
C LEU A 128 8.76 3.94 -11.65
N ARG A 129 9.83 4.28 -12.38
CA ARG A 129 9.78 4.41 -13.86
C ARG A 129 9.35 3.12 -14.56
N THR A 130 9.51 1.98 -13.90
CA THR A 130 9.15 0.66 -14.43
C THR A 130 7.80 0.18 -13.92
N LEU A 131 7.08 1.01 -13.15
CA LEU A 131 5.74 0.71 -12.68
C LEU A 131 4.78 0.62 -13.87
N ALA A 132 4.11 -0.51 -13.99
CA ALA A 132 3.28 -0.89 -15.13
C ALA A 132 1.86 -1.18 -14.65
N LEU A 133 1.21 -0.15 -14.11
CA LEU A 133 -0.19 -0.23 -13.70
C LEU A 133 -1.14 -0.06 -14.90
N PRO A 134 -2.33 -0.67 -14.87
CA PRO A 134 -3.39 -0.35 -15.81
C PRO A 134 -3.69 1.15 -15.80
N PRO A 135 -4.04 1.78 -16.94
CA PRO A 135 -4.25 3.24 -17.00
C PRO A 135 -5.37 3.77 -16.09
N ALA A 136 -6.29 2.91 -15.67
CA ALA A 136 -7.39 3.27 -14.76
C ALA A 136 -7.03 3.10 -13.28
N THR A 137 -5.86 2.54 -12.96
CA THR A 137 -5.43 2.34 -11.57
C THR A 137 -4.81 3.63 -11.03
N GLU A 138 -5.33 4.10 -9.91
CA GLU A 138 -4.81 5.29 -9.23
C GLU A 138 -3.60 4.96 -8.36
N LEU A 139 -2.55 5.79 -8.43
CA LEU A 139 -1.37 5.66 -7.59
C LEU A 139 -1.39 6.74 -6.50
N TYR A 140 -1.34 6.31 -5.23
CA TYR A 140 -1.17 7.20 -4.08
C TYR A 140 0.18 6.96 -3.44
N LEU A 141 0.94 8.04 -3.23
CA LEU A 141 2.24 7.98 -2.57
C LEU A 141 2.13 8.52 -1.14
N GLY A 142 2.64 7.76 -0.17
CA GLY A 142 2.65 8.09 1.25
C GLY A 142 3.72 9.12 1.62
N LEU A 143 3.59 10.35 1.13
CA LEU A 143 4.60 11.40 1.19
C LEU A 143 4.43 12.38 2.38
N ILE A 144 3.38 12.25 3.18
CA ILE A 144 3.06 13.20 4.25
C ILE A 144 3.55 12.68 5.61
N HIS A 145 4.39 13.49 6.27
CA HIS A 145 4.95 13.20 7.58
C HIS A 145 4.79 14.39 8.52
N SER A 146 4.33 14.14 9.75
CA SER A 146 4.18 15.19 10.76
C SER A 146 5.52 15.77 11.24
N THR A 147 6.62 15.02 11.07
CA THR A 147 7.96 15.37 11.57
C THR A 147 8.63 16.47 10.75
N ASP A 148 8.32 16.57 9.46
CA ASP A 148 8.92 17.55 8.54
C ASP A 148 7.90 18.39 7.75
N GLY A 149 6.61 18.13 7.94
CA GLY A 149 5.52 18.99 7.51
C GLY A 149 5.45 19.17 5.99
N ALA A 150 4.89 20.31 5.56
CA ALA A 150 4.67 20.58 4.15
C ALA A 150 5.98 20.68 3.36
N ALA A 151 7.03 21.28 3.95
CA ALA A 151 8.32 21.41 3.29
C ALA A 151 8.96 20.05 2.99
N GLY A 152 8.91 19.11 3.94
CA GLY A 152 9.36 17.74 3.72
C GLY A 152 8.54 17.03 2.65
N ALA A 153 7.21 17.17 2.70
CA ALA A 153 6.32 16.58 1.71
C ALA A 153 6.59 17.11 0.30
N THR A 154 6.76 18.43 0.11
CA THR A 154 7.10 19.04 -1.18
C THR A 154 8.41 18.49 -1.75
N GLY A 155 9.44 18.32 -0.92
CA GLY A 155 10.70 17.71 -1.34
C GLY A 155 10.51 16.29 -1.88
N ARG A 156 9.73 15.47 -1.17
CA ARG A 156 9.43 14.09 -1.60
C ARG A 156 8.55 14.04 -2.85
N ILE A 157 7.54 14.91 -2.95
CA ILE A 157 6.70 15.04 -4.16
C ILE A 157 7.57 15.35 -5.37
N THR A 158 8.46 16.34 -5.24
CA THR A 158 9.37 16.74 -6.33
C THR A 158 10.26 15.57 -6.77
N ALA A 159 10.82 14.82 -5.82
CA ALA A 159 11.65 13.66 -6.11
C ALA A 159 10.84 12.53 -6.78
N ALA A 160 9.66 12.20 -6.25
CA ALA A 160 8.79 11.16 -6.79
C ALA A 160 8.30 11.45 -8.22
N LEU A 161 7.85 12.70 -8.47
CA LEU A 161 7.37 13.14 -9.77
C LEU A 161 8.46 13.17 -10.85
N SER A 162 9.74 13.08 -10.47
CA SER A 162 10.80 12.87 -11.46
C SER A 162 10.76 11.49 -12.10
N ALA A 163 10.15 10.50 -11.43
CA ALA A 163 10.13 9.09 -11.83
C ALA A 163 8.74 8.58 -12.26
N VAL A 164 7.65 9.07 -11.66
CA VAL A 164 6.29 8.60 -11.92
C VAL A 164 5.25 9.70 -11.72
N ASP A 165 4.15 9.64 -12.48
CA ASP A 165 2.96 10.44 -12.19
C ASP A 165 2.17 9.80 -11.05
N SER A 166 1.67 10.61 -10.12
CA SER A 166 0.85 10.15 -9.00
C SER A 166 -0.58 10.70 -9.12
N SER A 167 -1.57 9.90 -8.73
CA SER A 167 -2.97 10.33 -8.63
C SER A 167 -3.23 11.14 -7.36
N GLY A 168 -2.40 10.97 -6.32
CA GLY A 168 -2.50 11.76 -5.10
C GLY A 168 -1.40 11.49 -4.09
N VAL A 169 -1.58 12.06 -2.90
CA VAL A 169 -0.69 11.93 -1.75
C VAL A 169 -1.45 11.38 -0.55
N ALA A 170 -0.72 10.70 0.33
CA ALA A 170 -1.22 10.20 1.60
C ALA A 170 -0.15 10.33 2.69
N THR A 171 -0.53 10.01 3.92
CA THR A 171 0.46 9.70 4.96
C THR A 171 1.12 8.36 4.67
N GLU A 172 2.33 8.14 5.17
CA GLU A 172 3.06 6.88 4.97
C GLU A 172 2.22 5.64 5.35
N CYS A 173 1.53 5.69 6.49
CA CYS A 173 0.70 4.60 7.00
C CYS A 173 -0.55 5.16 7.71
N GLY A 174 -1.36 4.28 8.30
CA GLY A 174 -2.54 4.63 9.09
C GLY A 174 -2.21 5.30 10.44
N PHE A 175 -3.25 5.70 11.17
CA PHE A 175 -3.11 6.47 12.42
C PHE A 175 -3.17 5.64 13.70
N GLY A 176 -3.19 4.30 13.59
CA GLY A 176 -3.44 3.39 14.72
C GLY A 176 -2.46 3.52 15.90
N HIS A 177 -1.22 3.94 15.63
CA HIS A 177 -0.18 4.12 16.65
C HIS A 177 0.01 5.58 17.10
N ARG A 178 -0.85 6.51 16.68
CA ARG A 178 -0.73 7.95 17.01
C ARG A 178 -1.62 8.32 18.18
N ALA A 179 -1.15 9.28 18.99
CA ALA A 179 -2.01 9.91 19.99
C ALA A 179 -3.17 10.65 19.29
N PRO A 180 -4.45 10.41 19.65
CA PRO A 180 -5.59 11.00 18.95
C PRO A 180 -5.55 12.52 18.80
N ALA A 181 -4.99 13.22 19.79
CA ALA A 181 -4.83 14.68 19.77
C ALA A 181 -3.94 15.20 18.63
N THR A 182 -3.11 14.34 18.02
CA THR A 182 -2.22 14.70 16.91
C THR A 182 -2.89 14.58 15.53
N VAL A 183 -3.98 13.82 15.42
CA VAL A 183 -4.64 13.52 14.15
C VAL A 183 -5.20 14.76 13.44
N PRO A 184 -5.87 15.71 14.12
CA PRO A 184 -6.39 16.90 13.45
C PRO A 184 -5.32 17.74 12.73
N ALA A 185 -4.15 17.91 13.36
CA ALA A 185 -3.04 18.65 12.76
C ALA A 185 -2.46 17.92 11.54
N LEU A 186 -2.39 16.58 11.59
CA LEU A 186 -1.94 15.76 10.48
C LEU A 186 -2.92 15.81 9.29
N LEU A 187 -4.23 15.80 9.55
CA LEU A 187 -5.25 15.96 8.51
C LEU A 187 -5.21 17.36 7.88
N ALA A 188 -4.99 18.40 8.69
CA ALA A 188 -4.81 19.76 8.17
C ALA A 188 -3.57 19.87 7.27
N LEU A 189 -2.45 19.24 7.68
CA LEU A 189 -1.26 19.14 6.85
C LEU A 189 -1.56 18.40 5.54
N HIS A 190 -2.29 17.28 5.61
CA HIS A 190 -2.66 16.52 4.43
C HIS A 190 -3.46 17.36 3.42
N ALA A 191 -4.44 18.13 3.89
CA ALA A 191 -5.21 19.02 3.03
C ALA A 191 -4.30 20.05 2.33
N VAL A 192 -3.38 20.68 3.06
CA VAL A 192 -2.42 21.64 2.50
C VAL A 192 -1.54 21.01 1.42
N VAL A 193 -1.05 19.78 1.65
CA VAL A 193 -0.16 19.10 0.71
C VAL A 193 -0.90 18.58 -0.53
N ALA A 194 -2.16 18.18 -0.38
CA ALA A 194 -2.98 17.71 -1.50
C ALA A 194 -3.36 18.81 -2.49
N ASP A 195 -3.30 20.08 -2.07
CA ASP A 195 -3.57 21.26 -2.92
C ASP A 195 -2.33 21.78 -3.69
N LEU A 196 -1.15 21.13 -3.54
CA LEU A 196 0.09 21.49 -4.24
C LEU A 196 0.12 20.99 -5.68
#